data_AF-A0A7J8SAM2-F1
#
_entry.id   AF-A0A7J8SAM2-F1
#
_cell.length_a   1.000
_cell.length_b   1.000
_cell.length_c   1.000
_cell.angle_alpha   90.00
_cell.angle_beta   90.00
_cell.angle_gamma   90.00
#
_symmetry.space_group_name_H-M   'P 1'
#
loop_
_entity.id
_entity.type
_entity.pdbx_description
1 polymer ?
#
loop_
_entity_poly.entity_id
_entity_poly.type
_entity_poly.pdbx_seq_one_letter_code
_entity_poly.pdbx_strand_id
1 'polypeptide(L)'
;MFISNPCSHSFCNDCIGKYVEANIQENIAMVKFPDVNCNAALEPQFCRSIVPVQVFDQWENALCELLVLGSQRVAWHAVISCSEFRNLGKARDRGKILW
;
A
#
# COMPACT_ATOMS: atom_id res chain seq x y z
N MET A 1 11.82 12.14 10.40
CA MET A 1 12.79 11.04 10.39
C MET A 1 11.99 9.76 10.48
N PHE A 2 12.20 8.86 9.52
CA PHE A 2 11.53 7.57 9.45
C PHE A 2 12.47 6.53 10.05
N ILE A 3 11.95 5.68 10.94
CA ILE A 3 12.71 4.59 11.56
C ILE A 3 12.00 3.28 11.21
N SER A 4 12.70 2.37 10.54
CA SER A 4 12.15 1.05 10.22
C SER A 4 12.08 0.18 11.47
N ASN A 5 11.00 -0.57 11.61
CA ASN A 5 10.87 -1.61 12.64
C ASN A 5 10.62 -2.94 11.93
N PRO A 6 11.37 -4.03 12.19
CA PRO A 6 12.35 -4.25 13.26
C PRO A 6 13.80 -3.82 12.99
N CYS A 7 14.12 -3.39 11.76
CA CYS A 7 15.51 -3.26 11.33
C CYS A 7 16.23 -1.97 11.81
N SER A 8 15.53 -1.04 12.48
CA SER A 8 16.08 0.19 13.08
C SER A 8 16.85 1.10 12.11
N HIS A 9 16.58 1.01 10.81
CA HIS A 9 17.20 1.86 9.80
C HIS A 9 16.54 3.23 9.80
N SER A 10 17.37 4.28 9.78
CA SER A 10 16.89 5.65 9.72
C SER A 10 16.98 6.23 8.32
N PHE A 11 15.87 6.77 7.83
CA PHE A 11 15.80 7.50 6.57
C PHE A 11 15.17 8.89 6.79
N CYS A 12 15.53 9.84 5.93
CA CYS A 12 14.80 11.11 5.90
C CYS A 12 13.40 10.88 5.31
N ASN A 13 12.38 11.63 5.78
CA ASN A 13 11.01 11.44 5.30
C ASN A 13 10.92 11.68 3.78
N ASP A 14 11.58 12.73 3.28
CA ASP A 14 11.59 13.03 1.84
C ASP A 14 12.25 11.92 1.02
N CYS A 15 13.32 11.32 1.56
CA CYS A 15 14.09 10.26 0.93
C CYS A 15 13.25 8.99 0.78
N ILE A 16 12.63 8.55 1.89
CA ILE A 16 11.80 7.35 1.87
C ILE A 16 10.52 7.59 1.06
N GLY A 17 9.96 8.81 1.11
CA GLY A 17 8.80 9.19 0.30
C GLY A 17 9.06 9.08 -1.20
N LYS A 18 10.15 9.69 -1.68
CA LYS A 18 10.57 9.59 -3.09
C LYS A 18 10.92 8.17 -3.51
N TYR A 19 11.56 7.41 -2.63
CA TYR A 19 11.88 6.01 -2.88
C TYR A 19 10.61 5.17 -3.08
N VAL A 20 9.63 5.30 -2.19
CA VAL A 20 8.34 4.62 -2.32
C VAL A 20 7.65 5.05 -3.61
N GLU A 21 7.52 6.35 -3.86
CA GLU A 21 6.87 6.87 -5.06
C GLU A 21 7.47 6.29 -6.35
N ALA A 22 8.80 6.26 -6.46
CA ALA A 22 9.48 5.65 -7.60
C ALA A 22 9.16 4.15 -7.75
N ASN A 23 9.14 3.38 -6.66
CA ASN A 23 8.79 1.96 -6.73
C ASN A 23 7.35 1.75 -7.21
N ILE A 24 6.40 2.55 -6.72
CA ILE A 24 4.99 2.43 -7.13
C ILE A 24 4.79 2.84 -8.59
N GLN A 25 5.51 3.86 -9.07
CA GLN A 25 5.53 4.23 -10.48
C GLN A 25 6.08 3.12 -11.39
N GLU A 26 7.07 2.37 -10.91
CA GLU A 26 7.62 1.19 -11.58
C GLU A 26 6.77 -0.09 -11.36
N ASN A 27 5.56 0.04 -10.79
CA ASN A 27 4.64 -1.05 -10.50
C ASN A 27 5.20 -2.12 -9.54
N ILE A 28 6.13 -1.73 -8.66
CA ILE A 28 6.71 -2.58 -7.61
C ILE A 28 5.91 -2.36 -6.33
N ALA A 29 4.90 -3.20 -6.08
CA ALA A 29 4.06 -3.10 -4.88
C ALA A 29 4.72 -3.70 -3.62
N MET A 30 5.58 -4.72 -3.76
CA MET A 30 6.32 -5.30 -2.63
C MET A 30 7.62 -4.54 -2.41
N VAL A 31 7.51 -3.30 -1.91
CA VAL A 31 8.66 -2.43 -1.64
C VAL A 31 9.45 -2.97 -0.45
N LYS A 32 10.77 -3.13 -0.64
CA LYS A 32 11.70 -3.46 0.45
C LYS A 32 12.35 -2.19 1.01
N PHE A 33 13.00 -2.29 2.16
CA PHE A 33 13.85 -1.19 2.59
C PHE A 33 15.01 -0.95 1.60
N PRO A 34 15.44 0.30 1.40
CA PRO A 34 16.57 0.62 0.53
C PRO A 34 17.91 -0.02 0.95
N ASP A 35 18.01 -0.53 2.17
CA ASP A 35 19.23 -1.13 2.71
C ASP A 35 19.45 -2.54 2.13
N VAL A 36 20.61 -2.76 1.52
CA VAL A 36 20.97 -4.02 0.83
C VAL A 36 21.04 -5.23 1.76
N ASN A 37 21.25 -5.02 3.06
CA ASN A 37 21.28 -6.10 4.07
C ASN A 37 19.89 -6.32 4.70
N CYS A 38 18.88 -5.57 4.26
CA CYS A 38 17.54 -5.59 4.79
C CYS A 38 16.55 -6.23 3.82
N ASN A 39 16.10 -7.45 4.14
CA ASN A 39 15.05 -8.11 3.36
C ASN A 39 13.63 -7.85 3.86
N ALA A 40 13.47 -7.02 4.89
CA ALA A 40 12.14 -6.67 5.39
C ALA A 40 11.37 -5.83 4.37
N ALA A 41 10.09 -6.13 4.22
CA ALA A 41 9.17 -5.34 3.42
C ALA A 41 8.81 -4.05 4.16
N LEU A 42 8.69 -2.96 3.41
CA LEU A 42 8.19 -1.70 3.92
C LEU A 42 6.67 -1.72 3.83
N GLU A 43 6.00 -1.66 4.98
CA GLU A 43 4.53 -1.69 4.99
C GLU A 43 3.94 -0.27 4.81
N PRO A 44 2.87 -0.11 4.00
CA PRO A 44 2.32 1.21 3.66
C PRO A 44 1.94 2.06 4.86
N GLN A 45 1.44 1.45 5.95
CA GLN A 45 0.95 2.18 7.13
C GLN A 45 2.01 3.09 7.76
N PHE A 46 3.30 2.75 7.64
CA PHE A 46 4.38 3.57 8.18
C PHE A 46 4.72 4.78 7.29
N CYS A 47 4.28 4.76 6.03
CA CYS A 47 4.52 5.81 5.05
C CYS A 47 3.30 6.70 4.81
N ARG A 48 2.15 6.41 5.41
CA ARG A 48 0.87 7.13 5.17
C ARG A 48 0.97 8.65 5.33
N SER A 49 1.76 9.14 6.29
CA SER A 49 1.97 10.58 6.52
C SER A 49 3.13 11.17 5.73
N ILE A 50 3.87 10.34 4.99
CA ILE A 50 5.08 10.72 4.25
C ILE A 50 4.80 10.81 2.77
N VAL A 51 4.04 9.87 2.21
CA VAL A 51 3.74 9.83 0.78
C VAL A 51 2.44 10.57 0.44
N PRO A 52 2.29 11.09 -0.79
CA PRO A 52 1.02 11.63 -1.25
C PRO A 52 -0.11 10.59 -1.16
N VAL A 53 -1.33 11.04 -0.88
CA VAL A 53 -2.52 10.17 -0.77
C VAL A 53 -2.76 9.33 -2.03
N GLN A 54 -2.45 9.87 -3.20
CA GLN A 54 -2.60 9.17 -4.48
C GLN A 54 -1.64 7.98 -4.58
N VAL A 55 -0.36 8.18 -4.22
CA VAL A 55 0.68 7.14 -4.19
C VAL A 55 0.30 6.06 -3.17
N PHE A 56 -0.18 6.47 -1.99
CA PHE A 56 -0.64 5.55 -0.96
C PHE A 56 -1.83 4.68 -1.44
N ASP A 57 -2.85 5.30 -2.02
CA ASP A 57 -4.03 4.60 -2.52
C ASP A 57 -3.66 3.62 -3.65
N GLN A 58 -2.74 3.99 -4.54
CA GLN A 58 -2.20 3.12 -5.60
C GLN A 58 -1.43 1.93 -5.02
N TRP A 59 -0.58 2.19 -4.03
CA TRP A 59 0.23 1.15 -3.40
C TRP A 59 -0.63 0.10 -2.71
N GLU A 60 -1.62 0.51 -1.91
CA GLU A 60 -2.56 -0.41 -1.26
C GLU A 60 -3.35 -1.26 -2.26
N ASN A 61 -3.79 -0.65 -3.38
CA ASN A 61 -4.48 -1.39 -4.44
C ASN A 61 -3.57 -2.48 -5.04
N ALA A 62 -2.33 -2.12 -5.38
CA ALA A 62 -1.40 -3.05 -6.00
C ALA A 62 -1.00 -4.19 -5.05
N LEU A 63 -0.84 -3.92 -3.75
CA LEU A 63 -0.64 -4.97 -2.74
C LEU A 63 -1.85 -5.90 -2.64
N CYS A 64 -3.06 -5.35 -2.66
CA CYS A 64 -4.26 -6.16 -2.62
C CYS A 64 -4.42 -7.02 -3.89
N GLU A 65 -4.13 -6.47 -5.07
CA GLU A 65 -4.14 -7.23 -6.32
C GLU A 65 -3.12 -8.38 -6.29
N LEU A 66 -1.92 -8.17 -5.74
CA LEU A 66 -0.96 -9.25 -5.52
C LEU A 66 -1.49 -10.35 -4.60
N LEU A 67 -2.19 -9.98 -3.52
CA LEU A 67 -2.81 -10.95 -2.61
C LEU A 67 -3.96 -11.72 -3.29
N VAL A 68 -4.76 -11.05 -4.13
CA VAL A 68 -5.83 -11.67 -4.90
C VAL A 68 -5.26 -12.65 -5.94
N LEU A 69 -4.23 -12.25 -6.68
CA LEU A 69 -3.56 -13.12 -7.66
C LEU A 69 -2.84 -14.30 -7.00
N GLY A 70 -2.23 -14.07 -5.84
CA GLY A 70 -1.56 -15.10 -5.05
C GLY A 70 -2.53 -16.05 -4.33
N SER A 71 -3.72 -15.57 -3.95
CA SER A 71 -4.78 -16.36 -3.35
C SER A 71 -5.73 -16.86 -4.45
N GLN A 72 -5.43 -18.03 -5.01
CA GLN A 72 -6.23 -18.65 -6.09
C GLN A 72 -7.65 -19.08 -5.65
N ARG A 73 -8.24 -18.51 -4.59
CA ARG A 73 -9.32 -19.14 -3.81
C ARG A 73 -10.39 -18.21 -3.23
N VAL A 74 -10.74 -17.10 -3.89
CA VAL A 74 -11.94 -16.33 -3.49
C VAL A 74 -12.79 -15.96 -4.70
N ALA A 75 -13.87 -16.72 -4.93
CA ALA A 75 -14.74 -16.58 -6.09
C ALA A 75 -15.41 -15.20 -6.21
N TRP A 76 -15.63 -14.50 -5.10
CA TRP A 76 -16.21 -13.15 -5.11
C TRP A 76 -15.26 -12.08 -5.67
N HIS A 77 -13.93 -12.28 -5.61
CA HIS A 77 -12.97 -11.36 -6.22
C HIS A 77 -12.94 -11.43 -7.75
N ALA A 78 -13.61 -12.42 -8.37
CA ALA A 78 -13.73 -12.47 -9.83
C ALA A 78 -14.70 -11.40 -10.40
N VAL A 79 -15.50 -10.77 -9.54
CA VAL A 79 -16.56 -9.82 -9.94
C VAL A 79 -16.26 -8.39 -9.50
N ILE A 80 -15.35 -8.19 -8.54
CA ILE A 80 -15.03 -6.88 -7.94
C ILE A 80 -13.52 -6.79 -7.74
N SER A 81 -12.89 -5.79 -8.34
CA SER A 81 -11.47 -5.49 -8.12
C SER A 81 -11.23 -4.93 -6.71
N CYS A 82 -10.00 -5.00 -6.21
CA CYS A 82 -9.74 -4.48 -4.86
C CYS A 82 -9.97 -2.96 -4.75
N SER A 83 -9.75 -2.23 -5.85
CA SER A 83 -10.11 -0.82 -5.95
C SER A 83 -11.61 -0.56 -5.80
N GLU A 84 -12.46 -1.39 -6.42
CA GLU A 84 -13.92 -1.31 -6.30
C GLU A 84 -14.41 -1.68 -4.90
N PHE A 85 -13.83 -2.71 -4.27
CA PHE A 85 -14.18 -3.08 -2.89
C PHE A 85 -13.88 -1.94 -1.89
N ARG A 86 -12.72 -1.29 -2.01
CA ARG A 86 -12.37 -0.15 -1.16
C ARG A 86 -13.33 1.04 -1.35
N ASN A 87 -13.84 1.23 -2.55
CA ASN A 87 -14.86 2.25 -2.84
C ASN A 87 -16.22 1.95 -2.18
N LEU A 88 -16.59 0.68 -2.02
CA LEU A 88 -17.78 0.29 -1.25
C LEU A 88 -17.66 0.67 0.24
N GLY A 89 -16.47 0.50 0.82
CA GLY A 89 -16.19 0.96 2.19
C GLY A 89 -16.31 2.48 2.35
N LYS A 90 -15.74 3.25 1.41
CA LYS A 90 -15.82 4.72 1.39
C LYS A 90 -17.25 5.27 1.18
N ALA A 91 -18.18 4.47 0.64
CA ALA A 91 -19.58 4.85 0.49
C ALA A 91 -20.36 4.79 1.82
N ARG A 92 -19.96 3.90 2.75
CA ARG A 92 -20.62 3.72 4.04
C ARG A 92 -20.34 4.87 5.03
N ASP A 93 -19.16 5.48 4.98
CA ASP A 93 -18.80 6.65 5.81
C ASP A 93 -19.46 7.97 5.36
N ARG A 94 -20.10 8.01 4.18
CA ARG A 94 -20.85 9.18 3.68
C ARG A 94 -22.36 9.08 3.91
N GLY A 95 -22.78 8.53 5.05
CA GLY A 95 -24.07 8.82 5.67
C GLY A 95 -25.29 8.81 4.75
N LYS A 96 -25.46 7.80 3.90
CA LYS A 96 -26.74 7.48 3.26
C LYS A 96 -26.91 5.97 3.13
N ILE A 97 -27.46 5.37 4.18
CA ILE A 97 -28.32 4.20 4.04
C ILE A 97 -29.56 4.48 4.89
N LEU A 98 -30.54 5.12 4.26
CA LEU A 98 -31.94 4.84 4.54
C LEU A 98 -32.20 3.49 3.87
N TRP A 99 -32.39 2.44 4.67
CA TRP A 99 -33.38 1.37 4.59
C TRP A 99 -33.13 0.45 5.78
#